data_AF-A0A938J970-F1
#
_entry.id   AF-A0A938J970-F1
#
_cell.length_a   1.000
_cell.length_b   1.000
_cell.length_c   1.000
_cell.angle_alpha   90.00
_cell.angle_beta   90.00
_cell.angle_gamma   90.00
#
_symmetry.space_group_name_H-M   'P 1'
#
loop_
_entity.id
_entity.type
_entity.pdbx_description
1 polymer ?
#
loop_
_entity_poly.entity_id
_entity_poly.type
_entity_poly.pdbx_seq_one_letter_code
_entity_poly.pdbx_strand_id
1 'polypeptide(L)' 'MAPNGVVDDGFLRRYRELLDAEDAAFDELEHAVEDGDREHYELDFSTWKQTVVRRLAFLERQGLSPVSTSA' A
#
# COMPACT_ATOMS: atom_id res chain seq x y z
N MET A 1 9.10 -21.43 -9.86
CA MET A 1 8.10 -21.50 -8.77
C MET A 1 8.74 -22.32 -7.67
N ALA A 2 9.23 -21.68 -6.59
CA ALA A 2 9.85 -22.42 -5.50
C ALA A 2 8.77 -23.24 -4.77
N PRO A 3 8.94 -24.55 -4.60
CA PRO A 3 7.96 -25.41 -3.96
C PRO A 3 8.16 -25.33 -2.44
N ASN A 4 7.05 -25.22 -1.70
CA ASN A 4 6.95 -25.28 -0.23
C ASN A 4 7.42 -24.03 0.51
N GLY A 5 6.50 -23.10 0.83
CA GLY A 5 6.39 -22.30 2.08
C GLY A 5 7.61 -21.67 2.76
N VAL A 6 8.80 -21.78 2.19
CA VAL A 6 10.07 -21.29 2.70
C VAL A 6 10.31 -19.99 1.98
N VAL A 7 10.21 -18.91 2.74
CA VAL A 7 10.63 -17.59 2.29
C VAL A 7 12.12 -17.67 1.99
N ASP A 8 12.49 -17.58 0.71
CA ASP A 8 13.89 -17.56 0.28
C ASP A 8 14.49 -16.15 0.37
N ASP A 9 15.82 -16.06 0.40
CA ASP A 9 16.54 -14.79 0.50
C ASP A 9 16.22 -13.82 -0.65
N GLY A 10 15.84 -14.35 -1.82
CA GLY A 10 15.39 -13.55 -2.96
C GLY A 10 14.03 -12.90 -2.73
N PHE A 11 13.11 -13.60 -2.06
CA PHE A 11 11.84 -13.03 -1.59
C PHE A 11 12.08 -11.94 -0.55
N LEU A 12 12.92 -12.19 0.46
CA LEU A 12 13.23 -11.19 1.50
C LEU A 12 13.88 -9.94 0.92
N ARG A 13 14.77 -10.10 -0.06
CA ARG A 13 15.38 -8.97 -0.76
C ARG A 13 14.34 -8.13 -1.50
N ARG A 14 13.44 -8.77 -2.27
CA ARG A 14 12.36 -8.05 -2.97
C ARG A 14 11.37 -7.40 -2.02
N TYR A 15 11.08 -8.05 -0.91
CA TYR A 15 10.24 -7.48 0.14
C TYR A 15 10.91 -6.25 0.76
N ARG A 16 12.22 -6.29 0.97
CA ARG A 16 12.98 -5.13 1.47
C ARG A 16 13.05 -4.00 0.44
N GLU A 17 13.30 -4.30 -0.83
CA GLU A 17 13.22 -3.32 -1.92
C GLU A 17 11.84 -2.65 -1.99
N LEU A 18 10.76 -3.40 -1.73
CA LEU A 18 9.42 -2.85 -1.65
C LEU A 18 9.23 -1.91 -0.45
N LEU A 19 9.76 -2.28 0.71
CA LEU A 19 9.71 -1.44 1.92
C LEU A 19 10.55 -0.16 1.75
N ASP A 20 11.75 -0.26 1.15
CA ASP A 20 12.60 0.91 0.90
C ASP A 20 11.91 1.88 -0.10
N ALA A 21 11.17 1.34 -1.08
CA ALA A 21 10.37 2.15 -2.00
C ALA A 21 9.13 2.76 -1.33
N GLU A 22 8.54 2.07 -0.35
CA GLU A 22 7.45 2.59 0.46
C GLU A 22 7.93 3.75 1.34
N ASP A 23 9.03 3.58 2.08
CA ASP A 23 9.62 4.63 2.92
C ASP A 23 9.97 5.89 2.09
N ALA A 24 10.59 5.72 0.92
CA ALA A 24 10.90 6.86 0.05
C ALA A 24 9.64 7.60 -0.43
N ALA A 25 8.56 6.88 -0.74
CA ALA A 25 7.29 7.49 -1.14
C ALA A 25 6.62 8.23 0.04
N PHE A 26 6.78 7.75 1.27
CA PHE A 26 6.30 8.43 2.46
C PHE A 26 7.10 9.70 2.76
N ASP A 27 8.43 9.67 2.63
CA ASP A 27 9.29 10.84 2.80
C ASP A 27 8.97 11.94 1.78
N GLU A 28 8.73 11.58 0.50
CA GLU A 28 8.33 12.53 -0.54
C GLU A 28 6.96 13.17 -0.23
N LEU A 29 6.02 12.38 0.30
CA LEU A 29 4.71 12.88 0.71
C LEU A 29 4.79 13.83 1.91
N GLU A 30 5.67 13.56 2.88
CA GLU A 30 5.91 14.42 4.04
C GLU A 30 6.55 15.76 3.62
N HIS A 31 7.55 15.72 2.72
CA HIS A 31 8.16 16.92 2.16
C HIS A 31 7.17 17.76 1.33
N ALA A 32 6.27 17.14 0.56
CA ALA A 32 5.25 17.88 -0.21
C ALA A 32 4.31 18.70 0.71
N VAL A 33 4.08 18.22 1.94
CA VAL A 33 3.29 18.95 2.96
C VAL A 33 4.11 20.08 3.59
N GLU A 34 5.41 19.86 3.87
CA GLU A 34 6.30 20.89 4.44
C GLU A 34 6.66 22.00 3.45
N ASP A 35 6.83 21.69 2.15
CA ASP A 35 7.17 22.66 1.09
C ASP A 35 5.96 23.45 0.56
N GLY A 36 4.75 23.13 1.02
CA GLY A 36 3.52 23.82 0.64
C GLY A 36 2.90 23.36 -0.68
N ASP A 37 3.26 22.18 -1.19
CA ASP A 37 2.67 21.56 -2.39
C ASP A 37 1.40 20.78 -2.06
N ARG A 38 0.42 21.52 -1.54
CA ARG A 38 -0.88 20.99 -1.15
C ARG A 38 -1.63 20.34 -2.31
N GLU A 39 -1.45 20.85 -3.52
CA GLU A 39 -2.12 20.31 -4.72
C GLU A 39 -1.61 18.91 -5.06
N HIS A 40 -0.30 18.67 -4.94
CA HIS A 40 0.29 17.34 -5.15
C HIS A 40 -0.15 16.35 -4.07
N TYR A 41 -0.11 16.76 -2.80
CA TYR A 41 -0.63 15.94 -1.70
C TYR A 41 -2.10 15.55 -1.91
N GLU A 42 -2.96 16.50 -2.29
CA GLU A 42 -4.38 16.24 -2.53
C GLU A 42 -4.60 15.29 -3.71
N LEU A 43 -3.79 15.39 -4.77
CA LEU A 43 -3.81 14.49 -5.92
C LEU A 43 -3.43 13.05 -5.51
N ASP A 44 -2.30 12.89 -4.83
CA ASP A 44 -1.81 11.57 -4.41
C ASP A 44 -2.72 10.92 -3.39
N PHE A 45 -3.20 11.71 -2.42
CA PHE A 45 -4.18 11.23 -1.45
C PHE A 45 -5.49 10.79 -2.12
N SER A 46 -5.93 11.48 -3.18
CA SER A 46 -7.11 11.07 -3.96
C SER A 46 -6.87 9.75 -4.70
N THR A 47 -5.69 9.57 -5.28
CA THR A 47 -5.28 8.34 -5.98
C THR A 47 -5.18 7.16 -5.03
N TRP A 48 -4.59 7.37 -3.85
CA TRP A 48 -4.51 6.38 -2.79
C TRP A 48 -5.91 5.94 -2.33
N LYS A 49 -6.81 6.89 -2.02
CA LYS A 49 -8.20 6.59 -1.63
C LYS A 49 -8.92 5.73 -2.67
N GLN A 50 -8.83 6.09 -3.96
CA GLN A 50 -9.46 5.31 -5.03
C GLN A 50 -8.92 3.88 -5.09
N THR A 51 -7.61 3.72 -4.90
CA THR A 51 -6.96 2.40 -4.89
C THR A 51 -7.45 1.55 -3.71
N VAL A 52 -7.57 2.13 -2.51
CA VAL A 52 -8.14 1.46 -1.34
C VAL A 52 -9.60 1.04 -1.60
N VAL A 53 -10.44 1.92 -2.14
CA VAL A 53 -11.83 1.58 -2.48
C VAL A 53 -11.91 0.43 -3.47
N ARG A 54 -11.10 0.44 -4.53
CA ARG A 54 -11.05 -0.67 -5.51
C ARG A 54 -10.61 -1.97 -4.88
N ARG A 55 -9.61 -1.92 -3.99
CA ARG A 55 -9.14 -3.08 -3.22
C ARG A 55 -10.23 -3.64 -2.31
N LEU A 56 -10.93 -2.79 -1.56
CA LEU A 56 -12.03 -3.21 -0.69
C LEU A 56 -13.17 -3.84 -1.50
N ALA A 57 -13.60 -3.21 -2.58
CA ALA A 57 -14.62 -3.75 -3.45
C ALA A 57 -14.19 -5.10 -4.08
N PHE A 58 -12.91 -5.25 -4.41
CA PHE A 58 -12.36 -6.54 -4.85
C PHE A 58 -12.46 -7.59 -3.74
N LEU A 59 -12.00 -7.30 -2.53
CA LEU A 59 -12.05 -8.23 -1.40
C LEU A 59 -13.50 -8.63 -1.05
N GLU A 60 -14.43 -7.68 -1.09
CA GLU A 60 -15.86 -7.93 -0.92
C GLU A 60 -16.40 -8.90 -1.97
N ARG A 61 -16.10 -8.67 -3.26
CA ARG A 61 -16.48 -9.61 -4.33
C ARG A 61 -15.88 -11.01 -4.17
N GLN A 62 -14.72 -11.12 -3.52
CA GLN A 62 -14.09 -12.41 -3.23
C GLN A 62 -14.59 -13.04 -1.91
N GLY A 63 -15.49 -12.39 -1.17
CA GLY A 63 -15.95 -12.86 0.14
C GLY A 63 -14.86 -12.78 1.24
N LEU A 64 -13.81 -12.01 0.99
CA LEU A 64 -12.65 -11.80 1.87
C LEU A 64 -12.69 -10.44 2.59
N SER A 65 -13.82 -9.73 2.48
CA SER A 65 -14.01 -8.49 3.24
C SER A 65 -13.89 -8.79 4.73
N PRO A 66 -13.16 -7.98 5.52
CA PRO A 66 -13.19 -8.13 6.97
C PRO A 66 -14.65 -8.03 7.41
N VAL A 67 -15.19 -9.14 7.90
CA VAL A 67 -16.49 -9.13 8.55
C VAL A 67 -16.36 -8.10 9.67
N SER A 68 -17.23 -7.10 9.71
CA SER A 68 -17.43 -6.33 10.93
C SER A 68 -17.92 -7.33 11.96
N THR A 69 -17.01 -7.88 12.76
CA THR A 69 -17.39 -8.53 14.01
C THR A 69 -17.89 -7.43 14.92
N SER A 70 -19.17 -7.05 14.74
CA SER A 70 -19.92 -6.34 15.75
C SER A 70 -20.04 -7.28 16.95
N ALA A 71 -19.30 -6.97 18.02
CA ALA A 71 -19.57 -7.47 19.35
C ALA A 71 -20.80 -6.78 19.94
#